data_AF-A0A7S4D4W1-F1
#
_entry.id   AF-A0A7S4D4W1-F1
#
_cell.length_a   1.000
_cell.length_b   1.000
_cell.length_c   1.000
_cell.angle_alpha   90.00
_cell.angle_beta   90.00
_cell.angle_gamma   90.00
#
_symmetry.space_group_name_H-M   'P 1'
#
loop_
_entity.id
_entity.type
_entity.pdbx_description
1 polymer ?
#
loop_
_entity_poly.entity_id
_entity_poly.type
_entity_poly.pdbx_seq_one_letter_code
_entity_poly.pdbx_strand_id
1 'polypeptide(L)'
;MDIELGRTGGEPLDQLTTAIEDDDEDYGESSRLVEDNSLNKLEQNPSNEEDGKKTPFDELLEESLKNKKGCRKYSNKGDFSNLVTFCIMCAGVLLRRIFPGWGLAKYVLSFGLFGYAGGFTNWLAIKMLFDRIPFMYGSGVIPRQFKEIRETIKEAIMGTFFDQAYLERYLRERGAQLLAAADLETQVRRALERPAFEASLAAELERVAAAPEGELLRRIGPLFGGVRQLVPHIRPVVVALSGDLVRACAGDFDPATLVSFEAIRWEVDRLMTEKLELLTPEIVKALLEQVIREHLGWLVVWGNVFGACIGVVSQALGFGA
;
A
#
# COMPACT_ATOMS: atom_id res chain seq x y z
N MET A 1 -13.88 14.71 55.09
CA MET A 1 -15.04 15.62 55.09
C MET A 1 -14.56 16.95 54.56
N ASP A 2 -14.77 17.09 53.24
CA ASP A 2 -15.03 18.28 52.43
C ASP A 2 -14.22 19.57 52.62
N ILE A 3 -13.48 19.89 51.55
CA ILE A 3 -12.76 21.14 51.29
C ILE A 3 -13.73 22.12 50.60
N GLU A 4 -13.67 23.38 51.04
CA GLU A 4 -14.58 24.48 50.71
C GLU A 4 -14.66 24.89 49.23
N LEU A 5 -15.88 25.34 48.90
CA LEU A 5 -16.37 25.89 47.64
C LEU A 5 -15.78 27.27 47.31
N GLY A 6 -15.61 27.50 46.00
CA GLY A 6 -15.10 28.75 45.44
C GLY A 6 -16.13 29.87 45.28
N ARG A 7 -15.62 31.04 44.85
CA ARG A 7 -16.38 32.08 44.13
C ARG A 7 -15.44 33.17 43.58
N THR A 8 -15.33 33.29 42.26
CA THR A 8 -15.04 34.59 41.59
C THR A 8 -15.86 34.68 40.30
N GLY A 9 -16.88 35.56 40.31
CA GLY A 9 -17.32 36.28 39.10
C GLY A 9 -16.38 37.48 38.91
N GLY A 10 -16.23 38.15 37.77
CA GLY A 10 -17.05 38.28 36.58
C GLY A 10 -16.90 39.73 36.11
N GLU A 11 -16.03 39.96 35.10
CA GLU A 11 -15.96 41.00 34.02
C GLU A 11 -16.25 42.51 34.31
N PRO A 12 -15.97 43.51 33.41
CA PRO A 12 -15.54 43.46 31.99
C PRO A 12 -14.45 44.50 31.52
N LEU A 13 -14.13 44.36 30.23
CA LEU A 13 -13.51 45.24 29.22
C LEU A 13 -13.43 46.77 29.47
N ASP A 14 -12.32 47.41 29.07
CA ASP A 14 -12.17 48.20 27.82
C ASP A 14 -10.79 48.92 27.80
N GLN A 15 -10.31 49.29 26.61
CA GLN A 15 -9.11 50.09 26.30
C GLN A 15 -7.78 49.34 26.15
N LEU A 16 -7.35 49.18 24.88
CA LEU A 16 -6.13 49.81 24.35
C LEU A 16 -5.91 49.36 22.89
N THR A 17 -6.48 50.13 21.96
CA THR A 17 -6.05 50.21 20.57
C THR A 17 -5.13 51.42 20.43
N THR A 18 -4.20 51.37 19.47
CA THR A 18 -3.33 52.43 18.94
C THR A 18 -2.09 52.82 19.74
N ALA A 19 -0.93 52.32 19.29
CA ALA A 19 0.15 53.10 18.70
C ALA A 19 1.42 52.23 18.66
N ILE A 20 2.09 52.17 17.51
CA ILE A 20 3.54 52.31 17.28
C ILE A 20 3.84 51.80 15.86
N GLU A 21 4.22 52.75 15.02
CA GLU A 21 4.86 52.61 13.72
C GLU A 21 6.34 52.21 13.88
N ASP A 22 6.83 51.53 12.83
CA ASP A 22 8.17 51.50 12.23
C ASP A 22 9.39 51.11 13.08
N ASP A 23 9.96 49.95 12.75
CA ASP A 23 11.39 49.80 12.42
C ASP A 23 11.59 48.54 11.54
N ASP A 24 11.94 48.77 10.28
CA ASP A 24 12.36 47.78 9.29
C ASP A 24 13.82 47.36 9.55
N GLU A 25 14.08 46.09 9.89
CA GLU A 25 15.42 45.49 9.74
C GLU A 25 15.35 44.06 9.16
N ASP A 26 15.81 44.00 7.91
CA ASP A 26 16.34 42.91 7.09
C ASP A 26 16.81 41.62 7.80
N TYR A 27 16.04 40.54 7.65
CA TYR A 27 16.51 39.15 7.79
C TYR A 27 15.84 38.26 6.72
N GLY A 28 16.27 38.43 5.47
CA GLY A 28 15.63 37.80 4.32
C GLY A 28 16.54 37.07 3.34
N GLU A 29 17.77 36.66 3.68
CA GLU A 29 18.66 36.08 2.64
C GLU A 29 19.49 34.84 3.01
N SER A 30 19.58 34.44 4.29
CA SER A 30 20.48 33.31 4.65
C SER A 30 19.83 31.91 4.62
N SER A 31 18.49 31.79 4.68
CA SER A 31 17.83 30.48 4.73
C SER A 31 17.53 29.85 3.36
N ARG A 32 17.53 30.61 2.25
CA ARG A 32 17.26 30.06 0.91
C ARG A 32 18.44 29.33 0.27
N LEU A 33 19.68 29.59 0.72
CA LEU A 33 20.88 28.99 0.11
C LEU A 33 21.21 27.59 0.65
N VAL A 34 20.54 27.12 1.70
CA VAL A 34 20.77 25.78 2.29
C VAL A 34 19.73 24.75 1.81
N GLU A 35 18.51 25.18 1.46
CA GLU A 35 17.48 24.28 0.92
C GLU A 35 17.71 23.88 -0.54
N ASP A 36 18.25 24.77 -1.38
CA ASP A 36 18.49 24.47 -2.80
C ASP A 36 19.61 23.42 -3.01
N ASN A 37 20.59 23.38 -2.09
CA ASN A 37 21.71 22.44 -2.18
C ASN A 37 21.35 21.03 -1.65
N SER A 38 20.20 20.91 -0.96
CA SER A 38 19.68 19.64 -0.43
C SER A 38 18.69 18.98 -1.40
N LEU A 39 17.98 19.78 -2.21
CA LEU A 39 17.09 19.29 -3.26
C LEU A 39 17.85 18.81 -4.51
N ASN A 40 19.00 19.42 -4.84
CA ASN A 40 19.81 19.04 -6.00
C ASN A 40 20.66 17.75 -5.79
N LYS A 41 20.65 17.18 -4.57
CA LYS A 41 21.35 15.92 -4.23
C LYS A 41 20.43 14.69 -4.14
N LEU A 42 19.12 14.86 -4.27
CA LEU A 42 18.15 13.75 -4.38
C LEU A 42 17.80 13.43 -5.84
N GLU A 43 18.32 14.20 -6.81
CA GLU A 43 18.12 14.00 -8.25
C GLU A 43 19.27 13.24 -8.96
N GLN A 44 20.10 12.53 -8.19
CA GLN A 44 21.06 11.56 -8.73
C GLN A 44 20.98 10.25 -7.94
N ASN A 45 19.83 9.58 -8.05
CA ASN A 45 19.83 8.13 -7.90
C ASN A 45 20.28 7.59 -9.27
N PRO A 46 21.48 6.99 -9.41
CA PRO A 46 21.84 6.35 -10.64
C PRO A 46 20.83 5.24 -10.86
N SER A 47 20.02 5.40 -11.90
CA SER A 47 19.42 4.27 -12.59
C SER A 47 20.51 3.20 -12.69
N ASN A 48 20.33 2.10 -11.97
CA ASN A 48 21.01 0.87 -12.28
C ASN A 48 20.73 0.58 -13.75
N GLU A 49 21.64 1.02 -14.62
CA GLU A 49 21.92 0.38 -15.90
C GLU A 49 22.57 -0.97 -15.60
N GLU A 50 21.87 -1.82 -14.85
CA GLU A 50 22.05 -3.25 -14.96
C GLU A 50 21.13 -3.68 -16.09
N ASP A 51 21.76 -4.01 -17.23
CA ASP A 51 21.36 -4.99 -18.24
C ASP A 51 19.85 -5.27 -18.28
N GLY A 52 19.15 -4.89 -19.36
CA GLY A 52 17.69 -4.92 -19.58
C GLY A 52 16.99 -6.29 -19.45
N LYS A 53 17.25 -6.99 -18.34
CA LYS A 53 16.55 -8.15 -17.83
C LYS A 53 15.43 -7.62 -16.96
N LYS A 54 14.21 -7.78 -17.46
CA LYS A 54 12.99 -7.63 -16.69
C LYS A 54 13.12 -8.44 -15.42
N THR A 55 12.76 -7.88 -14.28
CA THR A 55 12.75 -8.67 -13.05
C THR A 55 11.71 -9.78 -13.20
N PRO A 56 11.84 -10.92 -12.49
CA PRO A 56 10.82 -11.97 -12.51
C PRO A 56 9.41 -11.45 -12.15
N PHE A 57 9.36 -10.37 -11.36
CA PHE A 57 8.11 -9.70 -11.03
C PHE A 57 7.54 -8.91 -12.22
N ASP A 58 8.39 -8.20 -12.97
CA ASP A 58 7.97 -7.45 -14.17
C ASP A 58 7.43 -8.39 -15.26
N GLU A 59 8.05 -9.56 -15.43
CA GLU A 59 7.55 -10.59 -16.36
C GLU A 59 6.19 -11.16 -15.92
N LEU A 60 6.04 -11.52 -14.63
CA LEU A 60 4.77 -12.01 -14.09
C LEU A 60 3.65 -10.95 -14.17
N LEU A 61 4.01 -9.70 -13.97
CA LEU A 61 3.08 -8.58 -14.03
C LEU A 61 2.70 -8.29 -15.50
N GLU A 62 3.66 -8.27 -16.44
CA GLU A 62 3.37 -8.18 -17.87
C GLU A 62 2.52 -9.35 -18.39
N GLU A 63 2.82 -10.58 -17.97
CA GLU A 63 2.07 -11.77 -18.35
C GLU A 63 0.63 -11.72 -17.79
N SER A 64 0.48 -11.31 -16.53
CA SER A 64 -0.83 -11.07 -15.91
C SER A 64 -1.62 -9.99 -16.65
N LEU A 65 -0.96 -8.91 -17.09
CA LEU A 65 -1.60 -7.85 -17.88
C LEU A 65 -1.96 -8.33 -19.29
N LYS A 66 -1.09 -9.09 -19.96
CA LYS A 66 -1.27 -9.58 -21.34
C LYS A 66 -2.37 -10.63 -21.42
N ASN A 67 -2.38 -11.58 -20.49
CA ASN A 67 -3.42 -12.60 -20.39
C ASN A 67 -4.80 -11.97 -20.10
N LYS A 68 -4.83 -10.93 -19.26
CA LYS A 68 -6.08 -10.20 -18.94
C LYS A 68 -6.58 -9.30 -20.07
N LYS A 69 -5.71 -8.73 -20.91
CA LYS A 69 -6.13 -8.01 -22.14
C LYS A 69 -6.88 -8.92 -23.11
N GLY A 70 -6.51 -10.20 -23.21
CA GLY A 70 -7.17 -11.20 -24.06
C GLY A 70 -8.58 -11.60 -23.58
N CYS A 71 -8.87 -11.47 -22.28
CA CYS A 71 -10.16 -11.84 -21.69
C CYS A 71 -11.22 -10.72 -21.67
N ARG A 72 -10.90 -9.48 -22.09
CA ARG A 72 -11.89 -8.39 -22.21
C ARG A 72 -12.67 -8.50 -23.52
N LYS A 73 -13.43 -9.57 -23.68
CA LYS A 73 -14.45 -9.64 -24.72
C LYS A 73 -15.69 -8.89 -24.22
N TYR A 74 -15.88 -7.70 -24.77
CA TYR A 74 -16.95 -6.74 -24.50
C TYR A 74 -18.33 -7.42 -24.51
N SER A 75 -18.86 -7.72 -23.33
CA SER A 75 -20.29 -7.97 -23.15
C SER A 75 -20.67 -7.50 -21.76
N ASN A 76 -20.81 -6.19 -21.63
CA ASN A 76 -21.25 -5.55 -20.40
C ASN A 76 -22.78 -5.46 -20.42
N LYS A 77 -23.45 -5.82 -19.31
CA LYS A 77 -24.92 -5.78 -19.16
C LYS A 77 -25.49 -4.40 -19.56
N GLY A 78 -24.71 -3.34 -19.29
CA GLY A 78 -25.02 -1.97 -19.69
C GLY A 78 -25.06 -1.73 -21.20
N ASP A 79 -24.10 -2.26 -21.96
CA ASP A 79 -24.03 -2.07 -23.42
C ASP A 79 -25.25 -2.70 -24.11
N PHE A 80 -25.69 -3.87 -23.63
CA PHE A 80 -26.92 -4.51 -24.10
C PHE A 80 -28.16 -3.65 -23.82
N SER A 81 -28.27 -3.09 -22.61
CA SER A 81 -29.42 -2.23 -22.27
C SER A 81 -29.47 -0.96 -23.13
N ASN A 82 -28.33 -0.35 -23.43
CA ASN A 82 -28.23 0.80 -24.34
C ASN A 82 -28.63 0.43 -25.77
N LEU A 83 -28.23 -0.76 -26.24
CA LEU A 83 -28.64 -1.24 -27.56
C LEU A 83 -30.17 -1.43 -27.64
N VAL A 84 -30.77 -2.02 -26.61
CA VAL A 84 -32.23 -2.21 -26.55
C VAL A 84 -32.97 -0.88 -26.56
N THR A 85 -32.59 0.09 -25.72
CA THR A 85 -33.24 1.41 -25.69
C THR A 85 -33.02 2.18 -26.99
N PHE A 86 -31.86 2.05 -27.62
CA PHE A 86 -31.59 2.60 -28.95
C PHE A 86 -32.51 1.99 -30.03
N CYS A 87 -32.69 0.66 -30.04
CA CYS A 87 -33.62 0.01 -30.97
C CYS A 87 -35.07 0.48 -30.75
N ILE A 88 -35.50 0.64 -29.50
CA ILE A 88 -36.84 1.16 -29.17
C ILE A 88 -36.99 2.61 -29.63
N MET A 89 -35.95 3.44 -29.46
CA MET A 89 -35.92 4.81 -29.96
C MET A 89 -36.09 4.84 -31.49
N CYS A 90 -35.31 4.03 -32.23
CA CYS A 90 -35.42 3.93 -33.68
C CYS A 90 -36.82 3.46 -34.12
N ALA A 91 -37.38 2.45 -33.45
CA ALA A 91 -38.72 1.98 -33.70
C ALA A 91 -39.76 3.09 -33.46
N GLY A 92 -39.63 3.87 -32.37
CA GLY A 92 -40.49 5.02 -32.09
C GLY A 92 -40.45 6.09 -33.19
N VAL A 93 -39.26 6.39 -33.72
CA VAL A 93 -39.10 7.34 -34.84
C VAL A 93 -39.78 6.81 -36.10
N LEU A 94 -39.60 5.53 -36.44
CA LEU A 94 -40.22 4.90 -37.60
C LEU A 94 -41.75 4.84 -37.48
N LEU A 95 -42.27 4.43 -36.31
CA LEU A 95 -43.72 4.40 -36.03
C LEU A 95 -44.34 5.79 -36.17
N ARG A 96 -43.69 6.84 -35.63
CA ARG A 96 -44.16 8.23 -35.78
C ARG A 96 -44.17 8.67 -37.24
N ARG A 97 -43.22 8.18 -38.06
CA ARG A 97 -43.12 8.53 -39.48
C ARG A 97 -44.16 7.83 -40.34
N ILE A 98 -44.46 6.55 -40.06
CA ILE A 98 -45.41 5.74 -40.83
C ILE A 98 -46.86 6.01 -40.39
N PHE A 99 -47.11 6.20 -39.08
CA PHE A 99 -48.45 6.35 -38.50
C PHE A 99 -48.56 7.64 -37.66
N PRO A 100 -48.66 8.83 -38.30
CA PRO A 100 -48.66 10.11 -37.59
C PRO A 100 -49.87 10.34 -36.66
N GLY A 101 -50.95 9.58 -36.81
CA GLY A 101 -52.13 9.64 -35.95
C GLY A 101 -52.10 8.69 -34.74
N TRP A 102 -51.08 7.84 -34.61
CA TRP A 102 -51.06 6.85 -33.53
C TRP A 102 -50.46 7.44 -32.26
N GLY A 103 -51.31 7.77 -31.28
CA GLY A 103 -50.90 8.39 -30.01
C GLY A 103 -49.85 7.60 -29.24
N LEU A 104 -49.84 6.25 -29.35
CA LEU A 104 -48.84 5.38 -28.73
C LEU A 104 -47.43 5.59 -29.29
N ALA A 105 -47.29 6.04 -30.54
CA ALA A 105 -45.98 6.28 -31.14
C ALA A 105 -45.18 7.37 -30.38
N LYS A 106 -45.87 8.36 -29.78
CA LYS A 106 -45.22 9.39 -28.95
C LYS A 106 -44.65 8.81 -27.66
N TYR A 107 -45.38 7.91 -27.00
CA TYR A 107 -44.92 7.24 -25.77
C TYR A 107 -43.73 6.33 -26.03
N VAL A 108 -43.75 5.56 -27.13
CA VAL A 108 -42.65 4.67 -27.51
C VAL A 108 -41.39 5.47 -27.85
N LEU A 109 -41.53 6.59 -28.59
CA LEU A 109 -40.42 7.47 -28.88
C LEU A 109 -39.82 8.09 -27.62
N SER A 110 -40.64 8.63 -26.71
CA SER A 110 -40.18 9.22 -25.46
C SER A 110 -39.54 8.18 -24.53
N PHE A 111 -40.10 6.97 -24.45
CA PHE A 111 -39.49 5.85 -23.70
C PHE A 111 -38.09 5.53 -24.24
N GLY A 112 -37.96 5.35 -25.55
CA GLY A 112 -36.68 5.02 -26.19
C GLY A 112 -35.65 6.15 -26.09
N LEU A 113 -36.07 7.39 -26.35
CA LEU A 113 -35.18 8.57 -26.37
C LEU A 113 -34.63 8.88 -24.99
N PHE A 114 -35.50 9.02 -23.98
CA PHE A 114 -35.05 9.32 -22.63
C PHE A 114 -34.34 8.13 -21.99
N GLY A 115 -34.77 6.90 -22.28
CA GLY A 115 -34.06 5.70 -21.88
C GLY A 115 -32.63 5.69 -22.42
N TYR A 116 -32.47 5.80 -23.74
CA TYR A 116 -31.16 5.83 -24.39
C TYR A 116 -30.28 6.99 -23.89
N ALA A 117 -30.83 8.19 -23.72
CA ALA A 117 -30.07 9.34 -23.19
C ALA A 117 -29.56 9.09 -21.75
N GLY A 118 -30.39 8.48 -20.90
CA GLY A 118 -30.03 8.11 -19.53
C GLY A 118 -28.94 7.04 -19.48
N GLY A 119 -29.08 5.98 -20.27
CA GLY A 119 -28.09 4.92 -20.37
C GLY A 119 -26.79 5.36 -21.04
N PHE A 120 -26.86 6.15 -22.12
CA PHE A 120 -25.69 6.66 -22.84
C PHE A 120 -24.84 7.59 -21.97
N THR A 121 -25.46 8.51 -21.24
CA THR A 121 -24.75 9.42 -20.33
C THR A 121 -24.00 8.65 -19.25
N ASN A 122 -24.63 7.62 -18.66
CA ASN A 122 -23.96 6.82 -17.66
C ASN A 122 -22.85 5.94 -18.24
N TRP A 123 -23.06 5.35 -19.42
CA TRP A 123 -22.01 4.63 -20.13
C TRP A 123 -20.80 5.53 -20.40
N LEU A 124 -21.04 6.77 -20.83
CA LEU A 124 -20.01 7.76 -21.07
C LEU A 124 -19.27 8.11 -19.77
N ALA A 125 -19.98 8.26 -18.65
CA ALA A 125 -19.38 8.52 -17.35
C ALA A 125 -18.45 7.39 -16.91
N ILE A 126 -18.88 6.13 -17.07
CA ILE A 126 -18.03 4.97 -16.78
C ILE A 126 -16.80 4.97 -17.68
N LYS A 127 -16.97 5.24 -18.97
CA LYS A 127 -15.84 5.34 -19.90
C LYS A 127 -14.89 6.46 -19.51
N MET A 128 -15.41 7.62 -19.09
CA MET A 128 -14.64 8.77 -18.60
C MET A 128 -13.86 8.45 -17.32
N LEU A 129 -14.35 7.53 -16.48
CA LEU A 129 -13.64 7.13 -15.26
C LEU A 129 -12.34 6.37 -15.57
N PHE A 130 -12.38 5.48 -16.58
CA PHE A 130 -11.29 4.55 -16.90
C PHE A 130 -10.41 4.98 -18.08
N ASP A 131 -10.95 5.75 -19.02
CA ASP A 131 -10.28 6.14 -20.26
C ASP A 131 -10.22 7.66 -20.38
N ARG A 132 -9.11 8.18 -20.92
CA ARG A 132 -9.03 9.57 -21.37
C ARG A 132 -9.74 9.69 -22.71
N ILE A 133 -10.73 10.57 -22.78
CA ILE A 133 -11.51 10.84 -23.98
C ILE A 133 -11.05 12.20 -24.52
N PRO A 134 -10.64 12.30 -25.80
CA PRO A 134 -10.29 13.59 -26.39
C PRO A 134 -11.51 14.53 -26.32
N PHE A 135 -11.28 15.82 -26.06
CA PHE A 135 -12.31 16.88 -25.94
C PHE A 135 -13.12 16.93 -24.63
N MET A 136 -13.01 15.93 -23.74
CA MET A 136 -13.70 15.91 -22.45
C MET A 136 -12.74 16.20 -21.29
N TYR A 137 -12.82 17.41 -20.71
CA TYR A 137 -12.08 17.78 -19.51
C TYR A 137 -12.50 16.91 -18.32
N GLY A 138 -11.53 16.44 -17.54
CA GLY A 138 -11.79 15.54 -16.40
C GLY A 138 -11.92 14.06 -16.77
N SER A 139 -11.64 13.67 -18.01
CA SER A 139 -11.58 12.25 -18.39
C SER A 139 -10.32 11.53 -17.89
N GLY A 140 -10.43 10.22 -17.67
CA GLY A 140 -9.41 9.36 -17.11
C GLY A 140 -9.09 9.67 -15.65
N VAL A 141 -10.10 9.81 -14.79
CA VAL A 141 -9.90 10.14 -13.36
C VAL A 141 -9.00 9.12 -12.66
N ILE A 142 -9.26 7.82 -12.85
CA ILE A 142 -8.47 6.74 -12.24
C ILE A 142 -6.99 6.77 -12.65
N PRO A 143 -6.64 6.71 -13.96
CA PRO A 143 -5.23 6.75 -14.37
C PRO A 143 -4.57 8.10 -14.06
N ARG A 144 -5.34 9.18 -13.85
CA ARG A 144 -4.80 10.48 -13.44
C ARG A 144 -4.43 10.53 -11.96
N GLN A 145 -5.21 9.87 -11.09
CA GLN A 145 -5.02 9.85 -9.64
C GLN A 145 -4.30 8.58 -9.15
N PHE A 146 -3.52 7.94 -10.03
CA PHE A 146 -2.90 6.65 -9.71
C PHE A 146 -1.91 6.76 -8.54
N LYS A 147 -1.24 7.91 -8.37
CA LYS A 147 -0.30 8.11 -7.26
C LYS A 147 -1.03 8.09 -5.91
N GLU A 148 -2.11 8.84 -5.82
CA GLU A 148 -2.98 8.93 -4.65
C GLU A 148 -3.62 7.59 -4.33
N ILE A 149 -4.06 6.84 -5.36
CA ILE A 149 -4.59 5.49 -5.18
C ILE A 149 -3.53 4.54 -4.60
N ARG A 150 -2.29 4.60 -5.10
CA ARG A 150 -1.19 3.76 -4.57
C ARG A 150 -0.88 4.07 -3.11
N GLU A 151 -0.85 5.34 -2.76
CA GLU A 151 -0.64 5.79 -1.38
C GLU A 151 -1.77 5.34 -0.47
N THR A 152 -3.02 5.51 -0.91
CA THR A 152 -4.20 5.02 -0.17
C THR A 152 -4.14 3.51 0.06
N ILE A 153 -3.69 2.73 -0.93
CA ILE A 153 -3.51 1.27 -0.78
C ILE A 153 -2.42 0.97 0.25
N LYS A 154 -1.29 1.68 0.22
CA LYS A 154 -0.20 1.54 1.19
C LYS A 154 -0.72 1.76 2.60
N GLU A 155 -1.38 2.90 2.83
CA GLU A 155 -1.94 3.29 4.12
C GLU A 155 -2.97 2.28 4.61
N ALA A 156 -3.87 1.83 3.73
CA ALA A 156 -4.86 0.83 4.07
C ALA A 156 -4.21 -0.49 4.52
N ILE A 157 -3.16 -0.95 3.82
CA ILE A 157 -2.46 -2.18 4.18
C ILE A 157 -1.70 -2.00 5.50
N MET A 158 -0.92 -0.93 5.62
CA MET A 158 -0.09 -0.67 6.80
C MET A 158 -0.93 -0.41 8.05
N GLY A 159 -2.07 0.26 7.91
CA GLY A 159 -3.00 0.52 9.00
C GLY A 159 -3.86 -0.70 9.38
N THR A 160 -4.22 -1.56 8.41
CA THR A 160 -5.14 -2.67 8.68
C THR A 160 -4.42 -3.97 9.05
N PHE A 161 -3.32 -4.30 8.36
CA PHE A 161 -2.63 -5.58 8.52
C PHE A 161 -1.36 -5.49 9.36
N PHE A 162 -0.66 -4.36 9.33
CA PHE A 162 0.60 -4.15 10.03
C PHE A 162 0.49 -3.20 11.21
N ASP A 163 -0.73 -3.03 11.75
CA ASP A 163 -0.96 -2.26 12.96
C ASP A 163 -0.08 -2.73 14.13
N GLN A 164 0.42 -1.77 14.91
CA GLN A 164 1.39 -2.03 15.96
C GLN A 164 0.85 -3.00 17.01
N ALA A 165 -0.38 -2.77 17.48
CA ALA A 165 -0.98 -3.62 18.52
C ALA A 165 -1.26 -5.04 18.00
N TYR A 166 -1.70 -5.14 16.74
CA TYR A 166 -1.92 -6.44 16.12
C TYR A 166 -0.62 -7.24 15.94
N LEU A 167 0.43 -6.59 15.44
CA LEU A 167 1.72 -7.24 15.19
C LEU A 167 2.41 -7.65 16.50
N GLU A 168 2.35 -6.80 17.53
CA GLU A 168 2.88 -7.12 18.86
C GLU A 168 2.19 -8.37 19.45
N ARG A 169 0.85 -8.40 19.41
CA ARG A 169 0.09 -9.56 19.87
C ARG A 169 0.42 -10.81 19.06
N TYR A 170 0.48 -10.70 17.74
CA TYR A 170 0.78 -11.82 16.85
C TYR A 170 2.18 -12.41 17.11
N LEU A 171 3.19 -11.57 17.27
CA LEU A 171 4.55 -12.00 17.59
C LEU A 171 4.64 -12.60 18.99
N ARG A 172 3.92 -12.08 19.99
CA ARG A 172 3.92 -12.68 21.34
C ARG A 172 3.25 -14.06 21.34
N GLU A 173 2.16 -14.24 20.60
CA GLU A 173 1.43 -15.51 20.52
C GLU A 173 2.15 -16.57 19.67
N ARG A 174 2.76 -16.17 18.54
CA ARG A 174 3.32 -17.11 17.55
C ARG A 174 4.83 -17.06 17.44
N GLY A 175 5.50 -16.08 18.01
CA GLY A 175 6.94 -15.88 17.86
C GLY A 175 7.77 -17.02 18.46
N ALA A 176 7.34 -17.62 19.57
CA ALA A 176 7.99 -18.82 20.12
C ALA A 176 7.94 -20.00 19.14
N GLN A 177 6.81 -20.16 18.42
CA GLN A 177 6.67 -21.20 17.40
C GLN A 177 7.50 -20.89 16.15
N LEU A 178 7.61 -19.62 15.76
CA LEU A 178 8.48 -19.18 14.66
C LEU A 178 9.96 -19.40 14.98
N LEU A 179 10.39 -19.09 16.20
CA LEU A 179 11.74 -19.34 16.70
C LEU A 179 12.06 -20.84 16.75
N ALA A 180 11.10 -21.66 17.20
CA ALA A 180 11.24 -23.12 17.16
C ALA A 180 11.35 -23.65 15.73
N ALA A 181 10.59 -23.08 14.77
CA ALA A 181 10.66 -23.45 13.36
C ALA A 181 11.95 -22.97 12.67
N ALA A 182 12.57 -21.90 13.16
CA ALA A 182 13.81 -21.35 12.61
C ALA A 182 15.07 -22.19 12.91
N ASP A 183 14.92 -23.28 13.68
CA ASP A 183 15.99 -24.20 14.10
C ASP A 183 17.25 -23.46 14.57
N LEU A 184 17.04 -22.60 15.57
CA LEU A 184 18.08 -21.73 16.13
C LEU A 184 19.31 -22.54 16.59
N GLU A 185 19.08 -23.77 17.10
CA GLU A 185 20.12 -24.71 17.50
C GLU A 185 21.07 -25.02 16.34
N THR A 186 20.53 -25.37 15.17
CA THR A 186 21.35 -25.65 13.98
C THR A 186 22.06 -24.41 13.46
N GLN A 187 21.44 -23.23 13.51
CA GLN A 187 22.09 -21.98 13.06
C GLN A 187 23.27 -21.60 13.97
N VAL A 188 23.08 -21.65 15.28
CA VAL A 188 24.13 -21.38 16.28
C VAL A 188 25.26 -22.40 16.12
N ARG A 189 24.92 -23.69 16.01
CA ARG A 189 25.92 -24.74 15.78
C ARG A 189 26.72 -24.50 14.50
N ARG A 190 26.07 -24.18 13.38
CA ARG A 190 26.75 -23.85 12.12
C ARG A 190 27.65 -22.64 12.27
N ALA A 191 27.25 -21.62 13.03
CA ALA A 191 28.07 -20.44 13.28
C ALA A 191 29.33 -20.78 14.09
N LEU A 192 29.19 -21.59 15.15
CA LEU A 192 30.31 -22.08 15.97
C LEU A 192 31.22 -23.07 15.23
N GLU A 193 30.68 -23.73 14.20
CA GLU A 193 31.46 -24.63 13.36
C GLU A 193 32.31 -23.89 12.31
N ARG A 194 32.14 -22.57 12.12
CA ARG A 194 32.92 -21.80 11.13
C ARG A 194 34.39 -21.61 11.57
N PRO A 195 35.35 -21.59 10.63
CA PRO A 195 36.75 -21.28 10.92
C PRO A 195 36.95 -19.91 11.58
N ALA A 196 36.07 -18.95 11.28
CA ALA A 196 36.09 -17.63 11.90
C ALA A 196 35.90 -17.70 13.43
N PHE A 197 35.02 -18.59 13.91
CA PHE A 197 34.82 -18.79 15.34
C PHE A 197 36.05 -19.42 16.00
N GLU A 198 36.72 -20.35 15.31
CA GLU A 198 37.96 -20.96 15.79
C GLU A 198 39.06 -19.91 16.02
N ALA A 199 39.21 -18.97 15.09
CA ALA A 199 40.14 -17.86 15.22
C ALA A 199 39.79 -16.91 16.38
N SER A 200 38.51 -16.59 16.57
CA SER A 200 38.05 -15.77 17.70
C SER A 200 38.26 -16.49 19.04
N LEU A 201 37.95 -17.78 19.10
CA LEU A 201 38.15 -18.60 20.30
C LEU A 201 39.64 -18.69 20.64
N ALA A 202 40.52 -18.89 19.66
CA ALA A 202 41.96 -18.87 19.83
C ALA A 202 42.48 -17.55 20.42
N ALA A 203 42.02 -16.42 19.87
CA ALA A 203 42.39 -15.09 20.35
C ALA A 203 41.91 -14.83 21.79
N GLU A 204 40.68 -15.25 22.10
CA GLU A 204 40.13 -15.08 23.45
C GLU A 204 40.83 -15.96 24.47
N LEU A 205 41.20 -17.19 24.11
CA LEU A 205 42.02 -18.07 24.94
C LEU A 205 43.42 -17.48 25.23
N GLU A 206 44.05 -16.85 24.25
CA GLU A 206 45.31 -16.11 24.44
C GLU A 206 45.13 -14.92 25.38
N ARG A 207 44.03 -14.18 25.23
CA ARG A 207 43.69 -13.04 26.12
C ARG A 207 43.47 -13.49 27.56
N VAL A 208 42.71 -14.57 27.76
CA VAL A 208 42.47 -15.14 29.10
C VAL A 208 43.77 -15.67 29.69
N ALA A 209 44.62 -16.34 28.91
CA ALA A 209 45.93 -16.84 29.38
C ALA A 209 46.89 -15.72 29.81
N ALA A 210 46.72 -14.49 29.32
CA ALA A 210 47.45 -13.31 29.75
C ALA A 210 46.83 -12.64 30.99
N ALA A 211 45.57 -12.95 31.32
CA ALA A 211 44.85 -12.43 32.47
C ALA A 211 45.18 -13.24 33.74
N PRO A 212 45.00 -12.67 34.95
CA PRO A 212 45.28 -13.38 36.20
C PRO A 212 44.42 -14.65 36.39
N GLU A 213 43.24 -14.71 35.77
CA GLU A 213 42.36 -15.88 35.76
C GLU A 213 42.90 -17.03 34.88
N GLY A 214 43.82 -16.74 33.95
CA GLY A 214 44.40 -17.70 33.02
C GLY A 214 45.66 -18.41 33.50
N GLU A 215 46.05 -18.26 34.77
CA GLU A 215 47.27 -18.90 35.31
C GLU A 215 47.26 -20.42 35.09
N LEU A 216 46.08 -21.05 35.16
CA LEU A 216 45.94 -22.47 34.82
C LEU A 216 46.26 -22.71 33.33
N LEU A 217 45.64 -21.97 32.41
CA LEU A 217 45.88 -22.06 30.95
C LEU A 217 47.35 -21.80 30.60
N ARG A 218 48.05 -20.93 31.32
CA ARG A 218 49.47 -20.64 31.14
C ARG A 218 50.36 -21.81 31.55
N ARG A 219 49.91 -22.62 32.52
CA ARG A 219 50.61 -23.84 32.97
C ARG A 219 50.32 -25.04 32.07
N ILE A 220 49.09 -25.19 31.58
CA ILE A 220 48.72 -26.32 30.69
C ILE A 220 49.02 -26.05 29.22
N GLY A 221 48.97 -24.81 28.75
CA GLY A 221 49.20 -24.44 27.35
C GLY A 221 50.51 -25.02 26.78
N PRO A 222 51.66 -24.88 27.47
CA PRO A 222 52.93 -25.44 27.01
C PRO A 222 52.94 -26.98 26.88
N LEU A 223 52.15 -27.70 27.68
CA LEU A 223 52.05 -29.17 27.61
C LEU A 223 51.39 -29.66 26.31
N PHE A 224 50.58 -28.80 25.68
CA PHE A 224 49.88 -29.09 24.42
C PHE A 224 50.49 -28.38 23.21
N GLY A 225 51.65 -27.72 23.37
CA GLY A 225 52.31 -26.99 22.29
C GLY A 225 51.75 -25.58 22.05
N GLY A 226 51.08 -25.00 23.05
CA GLY A 226 50.55 -23.63 23.05
C GLY A 226 49.06 -23.58 23.37
N VAL A 227 48.60 -22.44 23.90
CA VAL A 227 47.18 -22.23 24.28
C VAL A 227 46.24 -22.38 23.08
N ARG A 228 46.69 -22.00 21.87
CA ARG A 228 45.94 -22.22 20.62
C ARG A 228 45.64 -23.69 20.31
N GLN A 229 46.50 -24.61 20.73
CA GLN A 229 46.30 -26.04 20.45
C GLN A 229 45.19 -26.65 21.31
N LEU A 230 44.68 -25.94 22.32
CA LEU A 230 43.51 -26.36 23.09
C LEU A 230 42.18 -26.08 22.35
N VAL A 231 42.19 -25.22 21.33
CA VAL A 231 40.99 -24.79 20.61
C VAL A 231 40.20 -25.97 20.01
N PRO A 232 40.81 -26.98 19.36
CA PRO A 232 40.09 -28.14 18.84
C PRO A 232 39.40 -28.99 19.93
N HIS A 233 39.91 -28.93 21.16
CA HIS A 233 39.37 -29.67 22.31
C HIS A 233 38.28 -28.88 23.04
N ILE A 234 38.39 -27.55 23.09
CA ILE A 234 37.41 -26.68 23.75
C ILE A 234 36.19 -26.45 22.87
N ARG A 235 36.38 -26.33 21.55
CA ARG A 235 35.30 -26.13 20.58
C ARG A 235 34.11 -27.10 20.74
N PRO A 236 34.27 -28.44 20.82
CA PRO A 236 33.14 -29.35 20.99
C PRO A 236 32.39 -29.13 22.30
N VAL A 237 33.08 -28.71 23.38
CA VAL A 237 32.45 -28.38 24.67
C VAL A 237 31.60 -27.12 24.54
N VAL A 238 32.11 -26.08 23.88
CA VAL A 238 31.36 -24.84 23.61
C VAL A 238 30.15 -25.09 22.72
N VAL A 239 30.28 -25.93 21.69
CA VAL A 239 29.17 -26.32 20.82
C VAL A 239 28.11 -27.08 21.62
N ALA A 240 28.49 -28.04 22.46
CA ALA A 240 27.55 -28.78 23.30
C ALA A 240 26.79 -27.85 24.27
N LEU A 241 27.52 -26.99 24.99
CA LEU A 241 26.95 -26.00 25.91
C LEU A 241 26.00 -25.03 25.20
N SER A 242 26.31 -24.64 23.95
CA SER A 242 25.46 -23.72 23.19
C SER A 242 24.09 -24.32 22.88
N GLY A 243 24.01 -25.63 22.62
CA GLY A 243 22.74 -26.31 22.39
C GLY A 243 21.86 -26.32 23.64
N ASP A 244 22.46 -26.60 24.81
CA ASP A 244 21.75 -26.58 26.09
C ASP A 244 21.31 -25.16 26.48
N LEU A 245 22.15 -24.15 26.24
CA LEU A 245 21.83 -22.73 26.41
C LEU A 245 20.66 -22.30 25.53
N VAL A 246 20.66 -22.66 24.24
CA VAL A 246 19.58 -22.33 23.32
C VAL A 246 18.27 -22.97 23.81
N ARG A 247 18.28 -24.22 24.27
CA ARG A 247 17.08 -24.90 24.80
C ARG A 247 16.60 -24.31 26.12
N ALA A 248 17.51 -23.95 27.02
CA ALA A 248 17.17 -23.31 28.29
C ALA A 248 16.57 -21.91 28.08
N CYS A 249 17.17 -21.12 27.18
CA CYS A 249 16.68 -19.78 26.87
C CYS A 249 15.46 -19.78 25.94
N ALA A 250 15.20 -20.85 25.17
CA ALA A 250 14.03 -20.92 24.26
C ALA A 250 12.68 -20.71 24.96
N GLY A 251 12.57 -21.02 26.25
CA GLY A 251 11.36 -20.76 27.05
C GLY A 251 11.24 -19.32 27.58
N ASP A 252 12.37 -18.62 27.74
CA ASP A 252 12.45 -17.27 28.30
C ASP A 252 12.67 -16.18 27.22
N PHE A 253 12.92 -16.57 25.96
CA PHE A 253 13.02 -15.63 24.86
C PHE A 253 11.64 -15.04 24.54
N ASP A 254 11.41 -13.80 24.95
CA ASP A 254 10.28 -13.03 24.44
C ASP A 254 10.59 -12.62 22.98
N PRO A 255 9.90 -13.19 21.97
CA PRO A 255 10.13 -12.84 20.57
C PRO A 255 9.95 -11.34 20.30
N ALA A 256 9.17 -10.63 21.12
CA ALA A 256 8.97 -9.19 21.00
C ALA A 256 10.20 -8.35 21.39
N THR A 257 11.15 -8.89 22.16
CA THR A 257 12.42 -8.19 22.48
C THR A 257 13.53 -8.47 21.47
N LEU A 258 13.50 -9.62 20.78
CA LEU A 258 14.47 -9.95 19.74
C LEU A 258 14.17 -9.28 18.39
N VAL A 259 12.90 -9.08 18.08
CA VAL A 259 12.47 -8.51 16.80
C VAL A 259 11.73 -7.20 17.07
N SER A 260 12.37 -6.08 16.76
CA SER A 260 11.74 -4.77 16.91
C SER A 260 10.59 -4.62 15.91
N PHE A 261 9.39 -4.44 16.44
CA PHE A 261 8.16 -4.25 15.68
C PHE A 261 8.26 -3.02 14.78
N GLU A 262 8.88 -1.92 15.24
CA GLU A 262 9.18 -0.76 14.39
C GLU A 262 10.07 -1.12 13.20
N ALA A 263 11.07 -2.00 13.38
CA ALA A 263 11.95 -2.37 12.27
C ALA A 263 11.23 -3.25 11.25
N ILE A 264 10.41 -4.22 11.68
CA ILE A 264 9.58 -5.00 10.74
C ILE A 264 8.64 -4.07 9.98
N ARG A 265 7.93 -3.20 10.71
CA ARG A 265 6.97 -2.28 10.11
C ARG A 265 7.65 -1.36 9.11
N TRP A 266 8.82 -0.81 9.45
CA TRP A 266 9.61 0.04 8.56
C TRP A 266 10.11 -0.72 7.32
N GLU A 267 10.61 -1.95 7.48
CA GLU A 267 11.08 -2.76 6.36
C GLU A 267 9.93 -3.15 5.42
N VAL A 268 8.77 -3.51 5.96
CA VAL A 268 7.56 -3.77 5.17
C VAL A 268 7.06 -2.50 4.49
N ASP A 269 7.10 -1.36 5.17
CA ASP A 269 6.72 -0.06 4.58
C ASP A 269 7.59 0.28 3.37
N ARG A 270 8.90 0.08 3.51
CA ARG A 270 9.87 0.25 2.43
C ARG A 270 9.62 -0.71 1.28
N LEU A 271 9.48 -2.01 1.58
CA LEU A 271 9.15 -3.03 0.58
C LEU A 271 7.86 -2.68 -0.19
N MET A 272 6.83 -2.24 0.53
CA MET A 272 5.56 -1.83 -0.08
C MET A 272 5.75 -0.58 -0.94
N THR A 273 6.55 0.38 -0.50
CA THR A 273 6.85 1.59 -1.29
C THR A 273 7.51 1.21 -2.62
N GLU A 274 8.57 0.40 -2.58
CA GLU A 274 9.27 -0.07 -3.78
C GLU A 274 8.32 -0.85 -4.71
N LYS A 275 7.47 -1.72 -4.16
CA LYS A 275 6.48 -2.47 -4.96
C LYS A 275 5.37 -1.61 -5.52
N LEU A 276 4.89 -0.63 -4.77
CA LEU A 276 3.85 0.30 -5.22
C LEU A 276 4.38 1.24 -6.29
N GLU A 277 5.64 1.65 -6.24
CA GLU A 277 6.24 2.48 -7.29
C GLU A 277 6.17 1.83 -8.67
N LEU A 278 6.25 0.50 -8.74
CA LEU A 278 6.10 -0.30 -9.97
C LEU A 278 4.66 -0.31 -10.51
N LEU A 279 3.66 0.09 -9.72
CA LEU A 279 2.28 0.20 -10.21
C LEU A 279 2.15 1.41 -11.14
N THR A 280 2.25 1.15 -12.44
CA THR A 280 1.90 2.08 -13.51
C THR A 280 0.39 2.38 -13.54
N PRO A 281 -0.03 3.48 -14.17
CA PRO A 281 -1.45 3.85 -14.32
C PRO A 281 -2.31 2.74 -14.93
N GLU A 282 -1.75 1.94 -15.82
CA GLU A 282 -2.44 0.83 -16.51
C GLU A 282 -2.75 -0.32 -15.55
N ILE A 283 -1.83 -0.62 -14.62
CA ILE A 283 -2.01 -1.67 -13.62
C ILE A 283 -3.09 -1.26 -12.62
N VAL A 284 -3.01 -0.04 -12.09
CA VAL A 284 -4.00 0.52 -11.16
C VAL A 284 -5.39 0.51 -11.80
N LYS A 285 -5.48 0.96 -13.06
CA LYS A 285 -6.71 0.88 -13.84
C LYS A 285 -7.22 -0.55 -13.96
N ALA A 286 -6.36 -1.51 -14.31
CA ALA A 286 -6.76 -2.90 -14.49
C ALA A 286 -7.29 -3.54 -13.19
N LEU A 287 -6.63 -3.25 -12.06
CA LEU A 287 -7.05 -3.71 -10.73
C LEU A 287 -8.41 -3.15 -10.34
N LEU A 288 -8.60 -1.83 -10.42
CA LEU A 288 -9.87 -1.20 -10.08
C LEU A 288 -10.98 -1.68 -11.03
N GLU A 289 -10.71 -1.69 -12.33
CA GLU A 289 -11.69 -2.14 -13.31
C GLU A 289 -12.13 -3.59 -13.10
N GLN A 290 -11.28 -4.47 -12.57
CA GLN A 290 -11.66 -5.83 -12.19
C GLN A 290 -12.69 -5.84 -11.03
N VAL A 291 -12.56 -4.93 -10.07
CA VAL A 291 -13.42 -4.89 -8.88
C VAL A 291 -14.73 -4.13 -9.15
N ILE A 292 -14.66 -2.95 -9.76
CA ILE A 292 -15.81 -2.03 -9.83
C ILE A 292 -16.60 -2.09 -11.15
N ARG A 293 -16.02 -2.57 -12.25
CA ARG A 293 -16.67 -2.46 -13.57
C ARG A 293 -17.97 -3.28 -13.68
N GLU A 294 -18.04 -4.46 -13.05
CA GLU A 294 -19.25 -5.27 -13.06
C GLU A 294 -20.42 -4.56 -12.36
N HIS A 295 -20.14 -3.90 -11.24
CA HIS A 295 -21.14 -3.14 -10.49
C HIS A 295 -21.56 -1.85 -11.23
N LEU A 296 -20.61 -1.19 -11.90
CA LEU A 296 -20.91 0.00 -12.71
C LEU A 296 -21.80 -0.30 -13.92
N GLY A 297 -21.72 -1.52 -14.49
CA GLY A 297 -22.59 -1.94 -15.59
C GLY A 297 -24.08 -1.88 -15.25
N TRP A 298 -24.47 -2.16 -14.00
CA TRP A 298 -25.84 -2.02 -13.53
C TRP A 298 -26.33 -0.57 -13.52
N LEU A 299 -25.44 0.38 -13.27
CA LEU A 299 -25.79 1.80 -13.25
C LEU A 299 -26.30 2.25 -14.63
N VAL A 300 -25.78 1.67 -15.72
CA VAL A 300 -26.24 1.96 -17.10
C VAL A 300 -27.65 1.42 -17.32
N VAL A 301 -27.93 0.19 -16.84
CA VAL A 301 -29.25 -0.43 -16.93
C VAL A 301 -30.29 0.41 -16.19
N TRP A 302 -29.98 0.84 -14.97
CA TRP A 302 -30.87 1.71 -14.21
C TRP A 302 -31.03 3.10 -14.86
N GLY A 303 -29.96 3.66 -15.43
CA GLY A 303 -30.04 4.89 -16.22
C GLY A 303 -31.03 4.77 -17.39
N ASN A 304 -31.03 3.64 -18.09
CA ASN A 304 -32.01 3.34 -19.14
C ASN A 304 -33.44 3.22 -18.59
N VAL A 305 -33.63 2.49 -17.49
CA VAL A 305 -34.96 2.27 -16.90
C VAL A 305 -35.55 3.58 -16.38
N PHE A 306 -34.81 4.34 -15.57
CA PHE A 306 -35.28 5.62 -15.03
C PHE A 306 -35.51 6.65 -16.14
N GLY A 307 -34.59 6.75 -17.11
CA GLY A 307 -34.78 7.60 -18.28
C GLY A 307 -36.06 7.25 -19.03
N ALA A 308 -36.30 5.97 -19.30
CA ALA A 308 -37.48 5.53 -20.02
C ALA A 308 -38.79 5.78 -19.25
N CYS A 309 -38.80 5.54 -17.93
CA CYS A 309 -39.92 5.87 -17.05
C CYS A 309 -40.23 7.39 -17.07
N ILE A 310 -39.21 8.23 -16.91
CA ILE A 310 -39.35 9.69 -16.98
C ILE A 310 -39.87 10.12 -18.35
N GLY A 311 -39.40 9.51 -19.43
CA GLY A 311 -39.89 9.78 -20.79
C GLY A 311 -41.38 9.50 -20.95
N VAL A 312 -41.87 8.37 -20.43
CA VAL A 312 -43.31 8.03 -20.48
C VAL A 312 -44.14 8.98 -19.60
N VAL A 313 -43.69 9.27 -18.38
CA VAL A 313 -44.39 10.18 -17.47
C VAL A 313 -44.45 11.59 -18.05
N SER A 314 -43.34 12.08 -18.62
CA SER A 314 -43.27 13.38 -19.31
C SER A 314 -44.27 13.46 -20.47
N GLN A 315 -44.39 12.38 -21.25
CA GLN A 315 -45.37 12.29 -22.32
C GLN A 315 -46.82 12.28 -21.80
N ALA A 316 -47.07 11.56 -20.71
CA ALA A 316 -48.40 11.47 -20.09
C ALA A 316 -48.86 12.81 -19.49
N LEU A 317 -47.92 13.62 -18.96
CA LEU A 317 -48.18 14.95 -18.43
C LEU A 317 -48.29 16.05 -19.51
N GLY A 318 -48.14 15.70 -20.79
CA GLY A 318 -48.33 16.63 -21.91
C GLY A 318 -47.10 17.50 -22.24
N PHE A 319 -45.93 17.22 -21.65
CA PHE A 319 -44.68 17.93 -21.99
C PHE A 319 -44.02 17.43 -23.29
N GLY A 320 -44.46 16.28 -23.82
CA GLY A 320 -43.97 15.74 -25.09
C GLY A 320 -44.85 16.16 -26.27
N ALA A 321 -44.42 17.20 -27.00
CA ALA A 321 -45.07 17.66 -28.23
C ALA A 321 -44.80 16.72 -29.44
#